data_AF-A0A2W7NZM6-F1
#
_entry.id   AF-A0A2W7NZM6-F1
#
_cell.length_a   1.000
_cell.length_b   1.000
_cell.length_c   1.000
_cell.angle_alpha   90.00
_cell.angle_beta   90.00
_cell.angle_gamma   90.00
#
_symmetry.space_group_name_H-M   'P 1'
#
loop_
_entity.id
_entity.type
_entity.pdbx_description
1 polymer ?
#
loop_
_entity_poly.entity_id
_entity_poly.type
_entity_poly.pdbx_seq_one_letter_code
_entity_poly.pdbx_strand_id
1 'polypeptide(L)'
;MNALKICPGHQGGLSMLLDLDENDPRIFVTQSVHKQQPGFPQASQIHKKDRHIKGQPRYCNHARLNNAFMAQASTSPFYPLFASLDVNARIHSGRSGLRLWDDGAPRCSSTSWRWKKASTARPASPLNFRAST
;
A
#
# COMPACT_ATOMS: atom_id res chain seq x y z
N MET A 1 5.24 -5.47 7.07
CA MET A 1 5.10 -4.00 6.89
C MET A 1 4.50 -3.77 5.51
N ASN A 2 3.58 -2.81 5.35
CA ASN A 2 2.83 -2.62 4.09
C ASN A 2 3.66 -1.80 3.09
N ALA A 3 3.66 -2.15 1.81
CA ALA A 3 4.41 -1.40 0.80
C ALA A 3 4.02 0.08 0.73
N LEU A 4 2.75 0.39 0.95
CA LEU A 4 2.28 1.78 0.95
C LEU A 4 2.95 2.63 2.06
N LYS A 5 3.45 2.05 3.15
CA LYS A 5 4.20 2.81 4.18
C LYS A 5 5.59 3.29 3.72
N ILE A 6 6.05 2.89 2.52
CA ILE A 6 7.47 2.92 2.15
C ILE A 6 7.75 3.96 1.07
N CYS A 7 6.74 4.47 0.34
CA CYS A 7 6.94 5.51 -0.66
C CYS A 7 7.54 6.79 -0.03
N PRO A 8 8.80 7.13 -0.33
CA PRO A 8 9.44 8.33 0.17
C PRO A 8 8.75 9.57 -0.43
N GLY A 9 8.44 10.56 0.40
CA GLY A 9 7.74 11.79 -0.03
C GLY A 9 6.20 11.75 0.02
N HIS A 10 5.58 10.59 0.32
CA HIS A 10 4.11 10.49 0.45
C HIS A 10 3.62 10.17 1.87
N GLN A 11 4.52 10.29 2.87
CA GLN A 11 4.25 9.94 4.26
C GLN A 11 3.05 10.68 4.87
N GLY A 12 2.81 11.93 4.48
CA GLY A 12 1.66 12.73 4.96
C GLY A 12 0.29 12.35 4.36
N GLY A 13 0.25 11.57 3.28
CA GLY A 13 -1.01 11.14 2.64
C GLY A 13 -1.47 9.73 3.06
N LEU A 14 -0.67 9.03 3.85
CA LEU A 14 -0.89 7.63 4.19
C LEU A 14 -1.73 7.49 5.45
N SER A 15 -2.99 7.11 5.27
CA SER A 15 -3.97 6.88 6.35
C SER A 15 -3.49 5.90 7.44
N MET A 16 -2.57 5.00 7.12
CA MET A 16 -1.99 4.04 8.07
C MET A 16 -0.92 4.66 8.99
N LEU A 17 -0.34 5.81 8.63
CA LEU A 17 0.70 6.51 9.39
C LEU A 17 0.13 7.58 10.34
N LEU A 18 -1.13 7.99 10.17
CA LEU A 18 -1.77 9.01 10.99
C LEU A 18 -1.82 8.62 12.48
N ASP A 19 -1.47 9.51 13.39
CA ASP A 19 -1.76 9.33 14.81
C ASP A 19 -3.24 9.61 15.05
N LEU A 20 -3.93 8.70 15.73
CA LEU A 20 -5.39 8.72 15.89
C LEU A 20 -5.76 8.72 17.37
N ASP A 21 -6.70 9.57 17.75
CA ASP A 21 -7.29 9.65 19.08
C ASP A 21 -8.65 8.94 19.14
N GLU A 22 -9.17 8.69 20.34
CA GLU A 22 -10.46 8.05 20.62
C GLU A 22 -11.67 8.67 19.90
N ASN A 23 -11.59 9.94 19.51
CA ASN A 23 -12.61 10.65 18.76
C ASN A 23 -12.58 10.33 17.25
N ASP A 24 -11.42 9.96 16.72
CA ASP A 24 -11.19 9.73 15.30
C ASP A 24 -11.92 8.47 14.79
N PRO A 25 -12.30 8.45 13.50
CA PRO A 25 -12.94 7.29 12.91
C PRO A 25 -11.98 6.09 12.86
N ARG A 26 -12.57 4.89 12.76
CA ARG A 26 -11.80 3.69 12.41
C ARG A 26 -11.32 3.78 10.97
N ILE A 27 -10.12 3.27 10.70
CA ILE A 27 -9.57 3.25 9.34
C ILE A 27 -9.42 1.81 8.86
N PHE A 28 -10.03 1.53 7.71
CA PHE A 28 -9.79 0.33 6.93
C PHE A 28 -9.13 0.71 5.62
N VAL A 29 -8.07 -0.01 5.25
CA VAL A 29 -7.39 0.18 3.97
C VAL A 29 -7.36 -1.14 3.23
N THR A 30 -8.01 -1.19 2.07
CA THR A 30 -7.99 -2.33 1.17
C THR A 30 -6.99 -2.07 0.06
N GLN A 31 -6.09 -3.04 -0.18
CA GLN A 31 -5.03 -2.91 -1.16
C GLN A 31 -4.93 -4.17 -2.00
N SER A 32 -5.05 -4.01 -3.32
CA SER A 32 -4.71 -5.06 -4.26
C SER A 32 -3.20 -5.12 -4.38
N VAL A 33 -2.58 -6.11 -3.72
CA VAL A 33 -1.12 -6.31 -3.78
C VAL A 33 -0.70 -6.49 -5.23
N HIS A 34 -1.41 -7.34 -5.99
CA HIS A 34 -1.11 -7.64 -7.39
C HIS A 34 -1.17 -6.48 -8.40
N LYS A 35 -1.63 -5.27 -8.00
CA LYS A 35 -1.68 -4.12 -8.92
C LYS A 35 -0.41 -3.28 -8.92
N GLN A 36 0.12 -2.99 -7.74
CA GLN A 36 1.21 -2.05 -7.54
C GLN A 36 2.31 -2.59 -6.63
N GLN A 37 2.22 -3.85 -6.22
CA GLN A 37 3.20 -4.55 -5.39
C GLN A 37 3.47 -5.94 -5.98
N PRO A 38 4.61 -6.58 -5.65
CA PRO A 38 4.87 -7.96 -6.04
C PRO A 38 3.89 -8.91 -5.37
N GLY A 39 3.03 -9.59 -6.13
CA GLY A 39 2.11 -10.60 -5.62
C GLY A 39 1.37 -11.29 -6.77
N PHE A 40 0.89 -12.51 -6.51
CA PHE A 40 0.09 -13.22 -7.51
C PHE A 40 -1.24 -12.51 -7.80
N PRO A 41 -1.82 -12.68 -9.00
CA PRO A 41 -3.19 -12.23 -9.27
C PRO A 41 -4.14 -12.69 -8.14
N GLN A 42 -5.16 -11.89 -7.84
CA GLN A 42 -6.09 -12.11 -6.72
C GLN A 42 -5.49 -11.87 -5.32
N ALA A 43 -4.17 -11.70 -5.16
CA ALA A 43 -3.59 -11.35 -3.87
C ALA A 43 -4.00 -9.92 -3.45
N SER A 44 -4.61 -9.80 -2.27
CA SER A 44 -5.04 -8.52 -1.67
C SER A 44 -4.91 -8.57 -0.15
N GLN A 45 -4.85 -7.39 0.47
CA GLN A 45 -4.75 -7.23 1.92
C GLN A 45 -5.75 -6.20 2.42
N ILE A 46 -6.28 -6.45 3.62
CA ILE A 46 -7.11 -5.53 4.37
C ILE A 46 -6.34 -5.14 5.63
N HIS A 47 -6.04 -3.86 5.77
CA HIS A 47 -5.40 -3.31 6.97
C HIS A 47 -6.44 -2.65 7.86
N LYS A 48 -6.52 -3.12 9.09
CA LYS A 48 -7.41 -2.60 10.14
C LYS A 48 -6.61 -1.74 11.11
N LYS A 49 -6.97 -0.46 11.23
CA LYS A 49 -6.43 0.45 12.24
C LYS A 49 -7.58 1.09 13.01
N ASP A 50 -7.94 0.45 14.12
CA ASP A 50 -9.06 0.84 14.98
C ASP A 50 -8.78 0.58 16.47
N ARG A 51 -7.50 0.44 16.83
CA ARG A 51 -7.07 0.16 18.21
C ARG A 51 -7.40 1.34 19.14
N HIS A 52 -7.40 2.56 18.63
CA HIS A 52 -7.68 3.80 19.37
C HIS A 52 -9.13 3.90 19.87
N ILE A 53 -10.08 3.22 19.23
CA ILE A 53 -11.50 3.19 19.67
C ILE A 53 -11.87 1.93 20.45
N LYS A 54 -10.90 1.16 20.96
CA LYS A 54 -11.16 -0.10 21.66
C LYS A 54 -11.97 0.16 22.94
N GLY A 55 -13.15 -0.44 23.04
CA GLY A 55 -14.07 -0.27 24.18
C GLY A 55 -15.32 0.55 23.86
N GLN A 56 -15.33 1.27 22.75
CA GLN A 56 -16.50 2.02 22.29
C GLN A 56 -17.49 1.11 21.55
N PRO A 57 -18.80 1.42 21.53
CA PRO A 57 -19.82 0.62 20.83
C PRO A 57 -19.57 0.51 19.32
N ARG A 58 -18.87 1.48 18.72
CA ARG A 58 -18.50 1.51 17.29
C ARG A 58 -17.28 0.63 16.92
N TYR A 59 -16.62 0.03 17.91
CA TYR A 59 -15.45 -0.84 17.70
C TYR A 59 -15.85 -2.16 17.02
N CYS A 60 -15.13 -2.52 15.95
CA CYS A 60 -15.29 -3.82 15.30
C CYS A 60 -14.29 -4.80 15.91
N ASN A 61 -14.77 -5.74 16.72
CA ASN A 61 -13.90 -6.77 17.27
C ASN A 61 -13.39 -7.71 16.17
N HIS A 62 -12.30 -8.43 16.46
CA HIS A 62 -11.72 -9.37 15.50
C HIS A 62 -12.72 -10.46 15.09
N ALA A 63 -13.53 -10.97 16.02
CA ALA A 63 -14.51 -12.02 15.74
C ALA A 63 -15.57 -11.59 14.70
N ARG A 64 -16.13 -10.36 14.79
CA ARG A 64 -17.09 -9.83 13.81
C ARG A 64 -16.44 -9.64 12.44
N LEU A 65 -15.22 -9.10 12.42
CA LEU A 65 -14.50 -8.93 11.16
C LEU A 65 -14.14 -10.27 10.53
N ASN A 66 -13.69 -11.25 11.33
CA ASN A 66 -13.35 -12.57 10.85
C ASN A 66 -14.58 -13.32 10.33
N ASN A 67 -15.74 -13.16 10.98
CA ASN A 67 -16.99 -13.75 10.48
C ASN A 67 -17.34 -13.23 9.06
N ALA A 68 -17.23 -11.92 8.85
CA ALA A 68 -17.44 -11.33 7.52
C ALA A 68 -16.37 -11.77 6.50
N PHE A 69 -15.11 -11.93 6.94
CA PHE A 69 -14.03 -12.45 6.10
C PHE A 69 -14.30 -13.90 5.68
N MET A 70 -14.68 -14.76 6.63
CA MET A 70 -14.98 -16.18 6.38
C MET A 70 -16.17 -16.38 5.46
N ALA A 71 -17.14 -15.45 5.42
CA ALA A 71 -18.25 -15.50 4.47
C ALA A 71 -17.80 -15.35 3.00
N GLN A 72 -16.60 -14.81 2.76
CA GLN A 72 -16.05 -14.61 1.41
C GLN A 72 -14.79 -15.44 1.15
N ALA A 73 -14.11 -15.90 2.20
CA ALA A 73 -12.88 -16.68 2.09
C ALA A 73 -13.19 -18.15 1.72
N SER A 74 -12.33 -18.71 0.85
CA SER A 74 -12.38 -20.15 0.57
C SER A 74 -11.96 -20.95 1.81
N THR A 75 -12.65 -22.05 2.07
CA THR A 75 -12.27 -23.06 3.07
C THR A 75 -11.04 -23.87 2.64
N SER A 76 -10.68 -23.82 1.35
CA SER A 76 -9.49 -24.43 0.76
C SER A 76 -8.71 -23.37 -0.02
N PRO A 77 -7.92 -22.53 0.68
CA PRO A 77 -7.30 -21.40 0.03
C PRO A 77 -5.94 -21.79 -0.61
N PHE A 78 -5.57 -21.08 -1.68
CA PHE A 78 -4.36 -21.39 -2.45
C PHE A 78 -3.08 -20.96 -1.71
N TYR A 79 -2.33 -21.91 -1.18
CA TYR A 79 -1.13 -21.65 -0.36
C TYR A 79 -0.08 -20.72 -1.01
N PRO A 80 0.28 -20.88 -2.30
CA PRO A 80 1.21 -19.97 -2.95
C PRO A 80 0.73 -18.51 -2.98
N LEU A 81 -0.58 -18.25 -2.95
CA LEU A 81 -1.12 -16.90 -2.84
C LEU A 81 -0.74 -16.24 -1.51
N PHE A 82 -0.85 -16.97 -0.40
CA PHE A 82 -0.39 -16.47 0.90
C PHE A 82 1.13 -16.32 0.97
N ALA A 83 1.88 -17.27 0.41
CA ALA A 83 3.34 -17.15 0.34
C ALA A 83 3.76 -15.88 -0.41
N SER A 84 3.06 -15.54 -1.51
CA SER A 84 3.33 -14.29 -2.24
C SER A 84 3.06 -13.04 -1.40
N LEU A 85 2.04 -13.05 -0.54
CA LEU A 85 1.73 -11.96 0.38
C LEU A 85 2.80 -11.81 1.48
N ASP A 86 3.35 -12.91 1.98
CA ASP A 86 4.40 -12.91 3.00
C ASP A 86 5.74 -12.41 2.43
N VAL A 87 6.13 -12.95 1.27
CA VAL A 87 7.32 -12.48 0.55
C VAL A 87 7.20 -11.01 0.18
N ASN A 88 6.02 -10.54 -0.25
CA ASN A 88 5.76 -9.13 -0.48
C ASN A 88 6.04 -8.27 0.76
N ALA A 89 5.56 -8.70 1.93
CA ALA A 89 5.79 -7.99 3.18
C ALA A 89 7.28 -7.96 3.56
N ARG A 90 8.04 -8.99 3.19
CA ARG A 90 9.49 -9.08 3.41
C ARG A 90 10.28 -8.19 2.45
N ILE A 91 9.94 -8.17 1.16
CA ILE A 91 10.52 -7.27 0.14
C ILE A 91 10.37 -5.82 0.61
N HIS A 92 9.19 -5.51 1.14
CA HIS A 92 8.82 -4.21 1.69
C HIS A 92 9.20 -4.05 3.17
N SER A 93 10.16 -4.82 3.69
CA SER A 93 10.65 -4.62 5.05
C SER A 93 12.02 -3.95 5.06
N GLY A 94 12.22 -3.01 5.98
CA GLY A 94 13.52 -2.38 6.22
C GLY A 94 14.01 -1.42 5.13
N ARG A 95 15.32 -1.14 5.16
CA ARG A 95 15.97 -0.16 4.29
C ARG A 95 16.07 -0.61 2.83
N SER A 96 16.16 -1.92 2.58
CA SER A 96 16.18 -2.47 1.22
C SER A 96 14.87 -2.19 0.48
N GLY A 97 13.72 -2.33 1.16
CA GLY A 97 12.42 -1.98 0.58
C GLY A 97 12.32 -0.51 0.23
N LEU A 98 12.76 0.39 1.13
CA LEU A 98 12.81 1.83 0.86
C LEU A 98 13.66 2.15 -0.37
N ARG A 99 14.85 1.54 -0.45
CA ARG A 99 15.77 1.77 -1.57
C ARG A 99 15.20 1.33 -2.91
N LEU A 100 14.43 0.23 -2.97
CA LEU A 100 13.75 -0.18 -4.20
C LEU A 100 12.77 0.90 -4.71
N TRP A 101 12.08 1.60 -3.80
CA TRP A 101 11.18 2.69 -4.16
C TRP A 101 11.93 3.98 -4.51
N ASP A 102 12.98 4.33 -3.74
CA ASP A 102 13.87 5.46 -4.02
C ASP A 102 14.54 5.34 -5.40
N ASP A 103 14.87 4.12 -5.82
CA ASP A 103 15.50 3.85 -7.11
C ASP A 103 14.49 3.86 -8.28
N GLY A 104 13.23 3.51 -8.02
CA GLY A 104 12.18 3.40 -9.03
C GLY A 104 11.59 4.75 -9.45
N ALA A 105 11.37 5.65 -8.48
CA ALA A 105 10.75 6.95 -8.75
C ALA A 105 11.58 7.85 -9.70
N PRO A 106 12.92 7.99 -9.52
CA PRO A 106 13.77 8.73 -10.44
C PRO A 106 13.79 8.12 -11.84
N ARG A 107 13.75 6.78 -11.97
CA ARG A 107 13.67 6.09 -13.27
C ARG A 107 12.38 6.41 -14.02
N CYS A 108 11.25 6.39 -13.32
CA CYS A 108 9.97 6.81 -13.90
C CYS A 108 10.05 8.27 -14.37
N SER A 109 10.60 9.16 -13.54
CA SER A 109 10.75 10.59 -13.87
C SER A 109 11.67 10.82 -15.08
N SER A 110 12.80 10.12 -15.15
CA SER A 110 13.78 10.27 -16.24
C SER A 110 13.22 9.71 -17.56
N THR A 111 12.43 8.64 -17.49
CA THR A 111 11.73 8.06 -18.65
C THR A 111 10.66 9.02 -19.17
N SER A 112 9.86 9.59 -18.27
CA SER A 112 8.85 10.62 -18.59
C SER A 112 9.50 11.87 -19.22
N TRP A 113 10.62 12.33 -18.67
CA TRP A 113 11.36 13.46 -19.24
C TRP A 113 11.94 13.15 -20.63
N ARG A 114 12.52 11.95 -20.81
CA ARG A 114 12.98 11.48 -22.12
C ARG A 114 11.82 11.43 -23.12
N TRP A 115 10.66 10.92 -22.71
CA TRP A 115 9.44 10.92 -23.53
C TRP A 115 9.00 12.32 -23.93
N LYS A 116 8.99 13.27 -22.99
CA LYS A 116 8.64 14.67 -23.25
C LYS A 116 9.57 15.33 -24.28
N LYS A 117 10.85 14.92 -24.36
CA LYS A 117 11.79 15.41 -25.38
C LYS A 117 11.62 14.72 -26.74
N ALA A 118 11.12 13.49 -26.76
CA ALA A 118 11.08 12.66 -27.96
C ALA A 118 9.69 12.59 -28.63
N SER A 119 8.64 13.07 -27.96
CA SER A 119 7.25 12.97 -28.43
C SER A 119 6.48 14.28 -28.21
N THR A 120 5.50 14.53 -29.07
CA THR A 120 4.50 15.60 -28.90
C THR A 120 3.46 15.25 -27.83
N ALA A 121 3.30 13.96 -27.51
CA ALA A 121 2.45 13.50 -26.41
C ALA A 121 3.09 13.84 -25.06
N ARG A 122 2.40 14.64 -24.25
CA ARG A 122 2.90 15.09 -22.95
C ARG A 122 2.47 14.13 -21.85
N PRO A 123 3.40 13.59 -21.04
CA PRO A 123 3.03 12.83 -19.85
C PRO A 123 2.34 13.76 -18.85
N ALA A 124 1.30 13.25 -18.17
CA ALA A 124 0.54 13.93 -17.12
C ALA A 124 1.39 14.16 -15.86
N SER A 125 2.41 15.01 -16.00
CA SER A 125 3.35 15.42 -14.97
C SER A 125 3.20 16.92 -14.77
N PRO A 126 3.26 17.43 -13.52
CA PRO A 126 3.30 18.86 -13.30
C PRO A 126 4.48 19.45 -14.07
N LEU A 127 4.28 20.61 -14.69
CA LEU A 127 5.18 21.21 -15.68
C LEU A 127 6.64 21.39 -15.20
N ASN A 128 6.90 21.34 -13.89
CA ASN A 128 8.17 21.69 -13.26
C ASN A 128 8.83 20.58 -12.43
N PHE A 129 8.49 19.30 -12.59
CA PHE A 129 9.20 18.22 -11.87
C PHE A 129 10.60 17.99 -12.47
N ARG A 130 11.58 18.81 -12.07
CA ARG A 130 13.00 18.45 -12.16
C ARG A 130 13.27 17.48 -11.01
N ALA A 131 13.70 16.27 -11.32
CA ALA A 131 14.34 15.42 -10.33
C ALA A 131 15.56 16.21 -9.79
N SER A 132 15.52 16.60 -8.51
CA SER A 132 16.72 17.07 -7.83
C SER A 132 17.73 15.94 -7.87
N THR A 133 18.94 16.29 -8.30
CA THR A 133 20.08 15.37 -8.41
C THR A 133 20.56 14.93 -7.05
#